data_AF-A0A8T3AY95-F1
#
_entry.id   AF-A0A8T3AY95-F1
#
_cell.length_a   1.000
_cell.length_b   1.000
_cell.length_c   1.000
_cell.angle_alpha   90.00
_cell.angle_beta   90.00
_cell.angle_gamma   90.00
#
_symmetry.space_group_name_H-M   'P 1'
#
loop_
_entity.id
_entity.type
_entity.pdbx_description
1 polymer ?
#
loop_
_entity_poly.entity_id
_entity_poly.type
_entity_poly.pdbx_seq_one_letter_code
_entity_poly.pdbx_strand_id
1 'polypeptide(L)'
;MNEQLLTVFLATYTFIFIGCGSLYIEKRSEITFVGVSLAWGAVVAANIYTFGHISGAQINPAVTFAYAVVGQFPWKQVPLYVLGELLGSTTASLTLKWIFDGENTEAMLTQPVGPNPASDLKVAVLEIIITFIYVMTNCSSRADPRAFKELGGVAVGATVFFLALVAGKITGASMNPARSLGPAIAAWNFNKIWIYIISSVIGAVSATMLYFFHLMPPKSNDNSKIEGIPIFDIRAMNQVFTNNSVDISVVSNKLGEKSLEMEFPRRLESI
;
A
#
# COMPACT_ATOMS: atom_id res chain seq x y z
N MET A 1 16.82 5.04 -15.02
CA MET A 1 15.83 4.20 -15.74
C MET A 1 16.08 2.70 -15.49
N ASN A 2 17.30 2.20 -15.65
CA ASN A 2 17.61 0.76 -15.43
C ASN A 2 17.32 0.29 -13.99
N GLU A 3 17.72 1.08 -12.98
CA GLU A 3 17.49 0.76 -11.56
C GLU A 3 16.00 0.77 -11.19
N GLN A 4 15.22 1.68 -11.77
CA GLN A 4 13.77 1.74 -11.55
C GLN A 4 13.07 0.51 -12.13
N LEU A 5 13.44 0.09 -13.34
CA LEU A 5 12.85 -1.10 -13.95
C LEU A 5 13.20 -2.37 -13.15
N LEU A 6 14.45 -2.50 -12.70
CA LEU A 6 14.88 -3.62 -11.87
C LEU A 6 14.12 -3.67 -10.55
N THR A 7 13.96 -2.53 -9.87
CA THR A 7 13.22 -2.49 -8.60
C THR A 7 11.73 -2.73 -8.77
N VAL A 8 11.11 -2.27 -9.86
CA VAL A 8 9.70 -2.61 -10.18
C VAL A 8 9.53 -4.10 -10.42
N PHE A 9 10.46 -4.72 -11.16
CA PHE A 9 10.48 -6.16 -11.36
C PHE A 9 10.63 -6.91 -10.03
N LEU A 10 11.62 -6.56 -9.20
CA LEU A 10 11.89 -7.23 -7.92
C LEU A 10 10.76 -7.03 -6.91
N ALA A 11 10.20 -5.83 -6.83
CA ALA A 11 9.06 -5.53 -5.96
C ALA A 11 7.82 -6.33 -6.40
N THR A 12 7.55 -6.43 -7.69
CA THR A 12 6.40 -7.22 -8.17
C THR A 12 6.66 -8.72 -8.02
N TYR A 13 7.89 -9.19 -8.25
CA TYR A 13 8.29 -10.57 -8.02
C TYR A 13 8.07 -10.98 -6.56
N THR A 14 8.60 -10.22 -5.61
CA THR A 14 8.47 -10.52 -4.17
C THR A 14 7.02 -10.46 -3.70
N PHE A 15 6.25 -9.46 -4.16
CA PHE A 15 4.81 -9.36 -3.87
C PHE A 15 4.05 -10.61 -4.30
N ILE A 16 4.27 -11.07 -5.54
CA ILE A 16 3.58 -12.24 -6.08
C ILE A 16 4.10 -13.54 -5.47
N PHE A 17 5.41 -13.65 -5.27
CA PHE A 17 6.02 -14.83 -4.67
C PHE A 17 5.49 -15.09 -3.26
N ILE A 18 5.46 -14.06 -2.41
CA ILE A 18 4.98 -14.19 -1.03
C ILE A 18 3.46 -14.38 -1.00
N GLY A 19 2.71 -13.55 -1.72
CA GLY A 19 1.25 -13.61 -1.72
C GLY A 19 0.72 -14.93 -2.29
N CYS A 20 1.16 -15.32 -3.49
CA CYS A 20 0.74 -16.58 -4.12
C CYS A 20 1.36 -17.81 -3.43
N GLY A 21 2.60 -17.71 -2.92
CA GLY A 21 3.20 -18.77 -2.12
C GLY A 21 2.37 -19.08 -0.87
N SER A 22 1.86 -18.05 -0.19
CA SER A 22 0.99 -18.24 0.98
C SER A 22 -0.31 -19.00 0.67
N LEU A 23 -0.83 -18.90 -0.56
CA LEU A 23 -2.02 -19.66 -0.99
C LEU A 23 -1.74 -21.17 -1.08
N TYR A 24 -0.54 -21.59 -1.49
CA TYR A 24 -0.16 -23.01 -1.44
C TYR A 24 -0.03 -23.50 0.01
N ILE A 25 0.59 -22.69 0.88
CA ILE A 25 0.75 -23.02 2.30
C ILE A 25 -0.61 -23.11 3.02
N GLU A 26 -1.58 -22.26 2.67
CA GLU A 26 -2.96 -22.36 3.19
C GLU A 26 -3.62 -23.69 2.77
N LYS A 27 -3.42 -24.14 1.52
CA LYS A 27 -3.96 -25.43 1.05
C LYS A 27 -3.39 -26.62 1.81
N ARG A 28 -2.16 -26.53 2.31
CA ARG A 28 -1.54 -27.54 3.19
C ARG A 28 -2.04 -27.46 4.63
N SER A 29 -2.96 -26.54 4.95
CA SER A 29 -3.50 -26.26 6.29
C SER A 29 -2.43 -25.83 7.31
N GLU A 30 -1.29 -25.31 6.84
CA GLU A 30 -0.20 -24.82 7.69
C GLU A 30 -0.46 -23.38 8.16
N ILE A 31 -1.23 -22.60 7.38
CA ILE A 31 -1.69 -21.25 7.75
C ILE A 31 -3.19 -21.09 7.43
N THR A 32 -3.82 -20.12 8.10
CA THR A 32 -5.21 -19.74 7.81
C THR A 32 -5.27 -18.66 6.71
N PHE A 33 -6.47 -18.42 6.18
CA PHE A 33 -6.71 -17.32 5.24
C PHE A 33 -6.40 -15.93 5.83
N VAL A 34 -6.44 -15.79 7.16
CA VAL A 34 -5.97 -14.57 7.84
C VAL A 34 -4.47 -14.41 7.65
N GLY A 35 -3.71 -15.50 7.75
CA GLY A 35 -2.28 -15.53 7.45
C GLY A 35 -1.96 -15.18 5.99
N VAL A 36 -2.73 -15.71 5.04
CA VAL A 36 -2.63 -15.35 3.60
C VAL A 36 -2.85 -13.86 3.39
N SER A 37 -3.93 -13.33 3.96
CA SER A 37 -4.27 -11.90 3.85
C SER A 37 -3.18 -11.03 4.45
N LEU A 38 -2.63 -11.42 5.61
CA LEU A 38 -1.54 -10.71 6.25
C LEU A 38 -0.28 -10.75 5.38
N ALA A 39 0.03 -11.87 4.73
CA ALA A 39 1.16 -11.99 3.83
C ALA A 39 1.06 -10.98 2.67
N TRP A 40 -0.11 -10.86 2.04
CA TRP A 40 -0.38 -9.86 1.00
C TRP A 40 -0.18 -8.43 1.48
N GLY A 41 -0.71 -8.06 2.64
CA GLY A 41 -0.55 -6.72 3.19
C GLY A 41 0.88 -6.40 3.63
N ALA A 42 1.51 -7.33 4.35
CA ALA A 42 2.85 -7.17 4.89
C ALA A 42 3.90 -7.04 3.79
N VAL A 43 3.81 -7.84 2.71
CA VAL A 43 4.76 -7.72 1.59
C VAL A 43 4.59 -6.41 0.83
N VAL A 44 3.36 -5.88 0.71
CA VAL A 44 3.14 -4.55 0.14
C VAL A 44 3.81 -3.49 1.00
N ALA A 45 3.58 -3.48 2.31
CA ALA A 45 4.26 -2.54 3.21
C ALA A 45 5.80 -2.65 3.11
N ALA A 46 6.33 -3.87 3.14
CA ALA A 46 7.77 -4.10 3.02
C ALA A 46 8.33 -3.57 1.69
N ASN A 47 7.68 -3.87 0.56
CA ASN A 47 8.12 -3.39 -0.75
C ASN A 47 8.08 -1.86 -0.88
N ILE A 48 7.12 -1.22 -0.22
CA ILE A 48 7.05 0.24 -0.19
C ILE A 48 8.27 0.82 0.53
N TYR A 49 8.67 0.26 1.68
CA TYR A 49 9.85 0.73 2.39
C TYR A 49 11.15 0.38 1.66
N THR A 50 11.23 -0.80 1.04
CA THR A 50 12.42 -1.28 0.35
C THR A 50 12.66 -0.59 -0.99
N PHE A 51 11.62 -0.46 -1.83
CA PHE A 51 11.77 -0.01 -3.23
C PHE A 51 11.07 1.33 -3.50
N GLY A 52 10.22 1.81 -2.59
CA GLY A 52 9.39 2.99 -2.82
C GLY A 52 10.18 4.28 -3.05
N HIS A 53 11.36 4.42 -2.45
CA HIS A 53 12.22 5.59 -2.65
C HIS A 53 12.99 5.57 -3.98
N ILE A 54 13.00 4.43 -4.69
CA ILE A 54 13.71 4.25 -5.98
C ILE A 54 12.73 4.39 -7.15
N SER A 55 11.64 3.61 -7.13
CA SER A 55 10.66 3.53 -8.23
C SER A 55 9.26 4.01 -7.85
N GLY A 56 8.97 4.21 -6.56
CA GLY A 56 7.61 4.43 -6.05
C GLY A 56 6.93 3.15 -5.59
N ALA A 57 7.43 1.98 -5.99
CA ALA A 57 6.86 0.66 -5.68
C ALA A 57 5.36 0.59 -6.01
N GLN A 58 4.99 0.95 -7.24
CA GLN A 58 3.61 0.89 -7.74
C GLN A 58 3.12 -0.56 -7.78
N ILE A 59 3.99 -1.48 -8.25
CA ILE A 59 3.79 -2.94 -8.32
C ILE A 59 2.46 -3.37 -8.95
N ASN A 60 1.81 -2.47 -9.69
CA ASN A 60 0.42 -2.57 -10.10
C ASN A 60 0.15 -1.72 -11.35
N PRO A 61 -0.12 -2.35 -12.51
CA PRO A 61 -0.39 -1.63 -13.74
C PRO A 61 -1.56 -0.64 -13.66
N ALA A 62 -2.59 -0.93 -12.85
CA ALA A 62 -3.72 -0.02 -12.68
C ALA A 62 -3.31 1.26 -11.92
N VAL A 63 -2.44 1.15 -10.91
CA VAL A 63 -1.91 2.29 -10.17
C VAL A 63 -0.96 3.11 -11.05
N THR A 64 -0.04 2.45 -11.76
CA THR A 64 0.89 3.09 -12.70
C THR A 64 0.14 3.90 -13.75
N PHE A 65 -0.90 3.32 -14.36
CA PHE A 65 -1.77 4.00 -15.30
C PHE A 65 -2.56 5.15 -14.66
N ALA A 66 -3.21 4.91 -13.52
CA ALA A 66 -4.06 5.89 -12.86
C ALA A 66 -3.31 7.14 -12.38
N TYR A 67 -2.06 7.00 -11.92
CA TYR A 67 -1.19 8.13 -11.58
C TYR A 67 -0.77 8.92 -12.83
N ALA A 68 -0.58 8.26 -13.97
CA ALA A 68 -0.28 8.95 -15.23
C ALA A 68 -1.47 9.77 -15.74
N VAL A 69 -2.70 9.26 -15.60
CA VAL A 69 -3.94 9.96 -15.95
C VAL A 69 -4.07 11.31 -15.23
N VAL A 70 -3.71 11.38 -13.95
CA VAL A 70 -3.77 12.61 -13.15
C VAL A 70 -2.49 13.45 -13.19
N GLY A 71 -1.54 13.12 -14.08
CA GLY A 71 -0.29 13.87 -14.27
C GLY A 71 0.75 13.69 -13.18
N GLN A 72 0.61 12.67 -12.32
CA GLN A 72 1.51 12.36 -11.21
C GLN A 72 2.58 11.33 -11.58
N PHE A 73 2.51 10.76 -12.79
CA PHE A 73 3.50 9.84 -13.33
C PHE A 73 3.72 10.09 -14.83
N PRO A 74 4.96 10.10 -15.34
CA PRO A 74 5.22 10.41 -16.74
C PRO A 74 4.74 9.29 -17.66
N TRP A 75 3.84 9.60 -18.59
CA TRP A 75 3.29 8.67 -19.58
C TRP A 75 4.35 7.87 -20.35
N LYS A 76 5.50 8.46 -20.65
CA LYS A 76 6.61 7.80 -21.35
C LYS A 76 7.18 6.59 -20.59
N GLN A 77 7.04 6.56 -19.26
CA GLN A 77 7.54 5.46 -18.42
C GLN A 77 6.50 4.36 -18.19
N VAL A 78 5.22 4.63 -18.41
CA VAL A 78 4.11 3.68 -18.15
C VAL A 78 4.34 2.33 -18.83
N PRO A 79 4.68 2.24 -20.13
CA PRO A 79 4.86 0.94 -20.78
C PRO A 79 5.99 0.10 -20.16
N LEU A 80 7.08 0.75 -19.76
CA LEU A 80 8.23 0.06 -19.16
C LEU A 80 7.92 -0.42 -17.73
N TYR A 81 7.20 0.38 -16.94
CA TYR A 81 6.77 -0.02 -15.60
C TYR A 81 5.79 -1.18 -15.67
N VAL A 82 4.76 -1.08 -16.51
CA VAL A 82 3.78 -2.17 -16.71
C VAL A 82 4.48 -3.45 -17.18
N LEU A 83 5.44 -3.34 -18.09
CA LEU A 83 6.23 -4.50 -18.52
C LEU A 83 7.04 -5.10 -17.36
N GLY A 84 7.72 -4.28 -16.56
CA GLY A 84 8.46 -4.75 -15.38
C GLY A 84 7.57 -5.44 -14.35
N GLU A 85 6.37 -4.90 -14.12
CA GLU A 85 5.37 -5.48 -13.22
C GLU A 85 4.87 -6.84 -13.73
N LEU A 86 4.52 -6.94 -15.02
CA LEU A 86 4.06 -8.18 -15.63
C LEU A 86 5.16 -9.24 -15.67
N LEU A 87 6.40 -8.86 -15.98
CA LEU A 87 7.55 -9.77 -15.96
C LEU A 87 7.83 -10.27 -14.55
N GLY A 88 7.89 -9.38 -13.56
CA GLY A 88 8.10 -9.76 -12.16
C GLY A 88 7.04 -10.73 -11.67
N SER A 89 5.77 -10.42 -11.95
CA SER A 89 4.65 -11.30 -11.59
C SER A 89 4.69 -12.66 -12.28
N THR A 90 4.98 -12.69 -13.58
CA THR A 90 5.04 -13.94 -14.36
C THR A 90 6.21 -14.81 -13.87
N THR A 91 7.39 -14.23 -13.69
CA THR A 91 8.57 -14.96 -13.20
C THR A 91 8.34 -15.51 -11.79
N ALA A 92 7.72 -14.76 -10.88
CA ALA A 92 7.36 -15.27 -9.55
C ALA A 92 6.37 -16.42 -9.62
N SER A 93 5.33 -16.30 -10.46
CA SER A 93 4.31 -17.33 -10.62
C SER A 93 4.88 -18.62 -11.23
N LEU A 94 5.78 -18.52 -12.21
CA LEU A 94 6.50 -19.66 -12.78
C LEU A 94 7.47 -20.29 -11.77
N THR A 95 8.13 -19.48 -10.94
CA THR A 95 8.99 -19.97 -9.86
C THR A 95 8.17 -20.80 -8.86
N LEU A 96 7.01 -20.28 -8.43
CA LEU A 96 6.12 -21.01 -7.52
C LEU A 96 5.57 -22.28 -8.15
N LYS A 97 5.18 -22.25 -9.44
CA LYS A 97 4.77 -23.45 -10.17
C LYS A 97 5.85 -24.54 -10.15
N TRP A 98 7.12 -24.16 -10.25
CA TRP A 98 8.25 -25.09 -10.19
C TRP A 98 8.54 -25.59 -8.77
N ILE A 99 8.48 -24.71 -7.76
CA ILE A 99 8.71 -25.10 -6.34
C ILE A 99 7.62 -26.05 -5.83
N PHE A 100 6.36 -25.78 -6.18
CA PHE A 100 5.19 -26.56 -5.78
C PHE A 100 4.78 -27.56 -6.88
N ASP A 101 5.76 -28.16 -7.56
CA ASP A 101 5.50 -29.15 -8.60
C ASP A 101 4.62 -30.29 -8.08
N GLY A 102 3.66 -30.72 -8.90
CA GLY A 102 2.62 -31.67 -8.52
C GLY A 102 1.39 -31.07 -7.79
N GLU A 103 1.44 -29.80 -7.35
CA GLU A 103 0.25 -29.11 -6.82
C GLU A 103 -0.54 -28.35 -7.91
N ASN A 104 -1.83 -28.11 -7.66
CA ASN A 104 -2.67 -27.39 -8.61
C ASN A 104 -2.25 -25.91 -8.72
N THR A 105 -1.66 -25.53 -9.86
CA THR A 105 -1.22 -24.16 -10.18
C THR A 105 -2.35 -23.11 -10.10
N GLU A 106 -3.60 -23.54 -10.26
CA GLU A 106 -4.78 -22.66 -10.13
C GLU A 106 -4.96 -22.11 -8.71
N ALA A 107 -4.24 -22.62 -7.70
CA ALA A 107 -4.20 -22.06 -6.35
C ALA A 107 -3.90 -20.56 -6.33
N MET A 108 -3.12 -20.06 -7.30
CA MET A 108 -2.66 -18.68 -7.34
C MET A 108 -3.64 -17.72 -8.04
N LEU A 109 -4.63 -18.25 -8.77
CA LEU A 109 -5.50 -17.45 -9.63
C LEU A 109 -6.44 -16.55 -8.83
N THR A 110 -6.71 -15.37 -9.38
CA THR A 110 -7.90 -14.60 -9.02
C THR A 110 -9.08 -15.14 -9.80
N GLN A 111 -10.04 -15.75 -9.12
CA GLN A 111 -11.28 -16.24 -9.70
C GLN A 111 -12.44 -15.97 -8.74
N PRO A 112 -13.69 -15.87 -9.23
CA PRO A 112 -14.86 -15.91 -8.36
C PRO A 112 -14.88 -17.20 -7.54
N VAL A 113 -15.06 -17.10 -6.23
CA VAL A 113 -15.07 -18.24 -5.30
C VAL A 113 -16.44 -18.33 -4.63
N GLY A 114 -17.06 -19.53 -4.64
CA GLY A 114 -18.30 -19.84 -3.93
C GLY A 114 -19.38 -20.59 -4.75
N PRO A 115 -20.38 -21.20 -4.08
CA PRO A 115 -21.42 -22.02 -4.72
C PRO A 115 -22.43 -21.20 -5.55
N ASN A 116 -22.54 -19.90 -5.27
CA ASN A 116 -23.19 -18.95 -6.15
C ASN A 116 -22.09 -18.19 -6.87
N PRO A 117 -21.83 -18.41 -8.18
CA PRO A 117 -21.05 -17.46 -8.93
C PRO A 117 -21.78 -16.12 -8.80
N ALA A 118 -21.22 -15.21 -8.00
CA ALA A 118 -21.63 -13.82 -8.06
C ALA A 118 -21.54 -13.45 -9.55
N SER A 119 -22.59 -12.87 -10.12
CA SER A 119 -22.57 -12.49 -11.53
C SER A 119 -21.28 -11.70 -11.81
N ASP A 120 -20.71 -11.84 -13.00
CA ASP A 120 -19.46 -11.14 -13.37
C ASP A 120 -19.51 -9.65 -12.99
N LEU A 121 -20.70 -9.04 -13.07
CA LEU A 121 -20.95 -7.67 -12.63
C LEU A 121 -20.76 -7.46 -11.11
N LYS A 122 -21.24 -8.36 -10.25
CA LYS A 122 -21.02 -8.27 -8.79
C LYS A 122 -19.54 -8.41 -8.44
N VAL A 123 -18.82 -9.31 -9.11
CA VAL A 123 -17.37 -9.47 -8.97
C VAL A 123 -16.66 -8.20 -9.40
N ALA A 124 -17.02 -7.65 -10.57
CA ALA A 124 -16.47 -6.40 -11.09
C ALA A 124 -16.70 -5.23 -10.13
N VAL A 125 -17.92 -5.06 -9.61
CA VAL A 125 -18.26 -4.00 -8.65
C VAL A 125 -17.42 -4.14 -7.38
N LEU A 126 -17.27 -5.35 -6.84
CA LEU A 126 -16.45 -5.56 -5.65
C LEU A 126 -14.97 -5.22 -5.93
N GLU A 127 -14.42 -5.67 -7.06
CA GLU A 127 -13.04 -5.33 -7.48
C GLU A 127 -12.84 -3.82 -7.67
N ILE A 128 -13.81 -3.11 -8.26
CA ILE A 128 -13.77 -1.63 -8.37
C ILE A 128 -13.69 -1.00 -6.98
N ILE A 129 -14.54 -1.43 -6.04
CA ILE A 129 -14.63 -0.86 -4.70
C ILE A 129 -13.33 -1.10 -3.92
N ILE A 130 -12.83 -2.33 -3.87
CA ILE A 130 -11.60 -2.63 -3.12
C ILE A 130 -10.38 -1.93 -3.74
N THR A 131 -10.30 -1.86 -5.07
CA THR A 131 -9.21 -1.13 -5.73
C THR A 131 -9.30 0.36 -5.43
N PHE A 132 -10.50 0.94 -5.46
CA PHE A 132 -10.72 2.32 -5.09
C PHE A 132 -10.23 2.61 -3.66
N ILE A 133 -10.62 1.80 -2.67
CA ILE A 133 -10.20 1.98 -1.26
C ILE A 133 -8.68 1.89 -1.11
N TYR A 134 -8.06 0.88 -1.74
CA TYR A 134 -6.61 0.70 -1.75
C TYR A 134 -5.89 1.91 -2.35
N VAL A 135 -6.31 2.38 -3.53
CA VAL A 135 -5.66 3.49 -4.22
C VAL A 135 -5.92 4.82 -3.52
N MET A 136 -7.11 5.04 -2.93
CA MET A 136 -7.39 6.19 -2.08
C MET A 136 -6.45 6.24 -0.86
N THR A 137 -6.22 5.09 -0.21
CA THR A 137 -5.25 5.00 0.89
C THR A 137 -3.85 5.33 0.39
N ASN A 138 -3.45 4.79 -0.76
CA ASN A 138 -2.15 5.06 -1.36
C ASN A 138 -1.94 6.55 -1.65
N CYS A 139 -2.91 7.22 -2.30
CA CYS A 139 -2.82 8.65 -2.58
C CYS A 139 -2.74 9.47 -1.29
N SER A 140 -3.59 9.17 -0.30
CA SER A 140 -3.62 9.91 0.95
C SER A 140 -2.38 9.72 1.82
N SER A 141 -1.88 8.50 1.97
CA SER A 141 -0.77 8.24 2.89
C SER A 141 0.60 8.44 2.23
N ARG A 142 0.71 8.31 0.90
CA ARG A 142 2.00 8.34 0.19
C ARG A 142 2.19 9.54 -0.71
N ALA A 143 1.16 10.02 -1.39
CA ALA A 143 1.28 11.17 -2.29
C ALA A 143 0.99 12.51 -1.59
N ASP A 144 0.06 12.55 -0.64
CA ASP A 144 -0.37 13.80 0.01
C ASP A 144 0.69 14.43 0.92
N PRO A 145 1.15 15.67 0.68
CA PRO A 145 2.18 16.33 1.50
C PRO A 145 1.78 16.54 2.96
N ARG A 146 0.47 16.50 3.28
CA ARG A 146 -0.04 16.63 4.67
C ARG A 146 0.11 15.35 5.47
N ALA A 147 0.36 14.21 4.84
CA ALA A 147 0.39 12.91 5.50
C ALA A 147 1.75 12.61 6.15
N PHE A 148 1.71 11.82 7.23
CA PHE A 148 2.88 11.22 7.86
C PHE A 148 3.49 10.13 6.96
N LYS A 149 4.44 10.53 6.11
CA LYS A 149 4.98 9.69 5.02
C LYS A 149 5.66 8.42 5.51
N GLU A 150 6.23 8.46 6.71
CA GLU A 150 6.92 7.36 7.36
C GLU A 150 5.97 6.18 7.62
N LEU A 151 4.68 6.44 7.84
CA LEU A 151 3.65 5.40 8.03
C LEU A 151 2.92 5.03 6.73
N GLY A 152 3.27 5.65 5.60
CA GLY A 152 2.59 5.44 4.32
C GLY A 152 2.62 3.98 3.85
N GLY A 153 3.75 3.29 4.04
CA GLY A 153 3.88 1.87 3.71
C GLY A 153 2.98 0.98 4.58
N VAL A 154 2.98 1.20 5.90
CA VAL A 154 2.09 0.48 6.84
C VAL A 154 0.62 0.72 6.50
N ALA A 155 0.22 1.97 6.24
CA ALA A 155 -1.17 2.29 5.91
C ALA A 155 -1.64 1.55 4.66
N VAL A 156 -0.84 1.56 3.58
CA VAL A 156 -1.19 0.85 2.34
C VAL A 156 -1.22 -0.66 2.55
N GLY A 157 -0.22 -1.24 3.24
CA GLY A 157 -0.19 -2.67 3.51
C GLY A 157 -1.35 -3.14 4.39
N ALA A 158 -1.69 -2.39 5.44
CA ALA A 158 -2.84 -2.68 6.30
C ALA A 158 -4.15 -2.66 5.51
N THR A 159 -4.34 -1.68 4.62
CA THR A 159 -5.51 -1.65 3.73
C THR A 159 -5.57 -2.88 2.83
N VAL A 160 -4.45 -3.28 2.20
CA VAL A 160 -4.41 -4.51 1.38
C VAL A 160 -4.76 -5.75 2.20
N PHE A 161 -4.26 -5.86 3.43
CA PHE A 161 -4.61 -6.95 4.36
C PHE A 161 -6.13 -7.05 4.60
N PHE A 162 -6.76 -5.94 5.00
CA PHE A 162 -8.20 -5.94 5.29
C PHE A 162 -9.05 -6.18 4.04
N LEU A 163 -8.66 -5.63 2.89
CA LEU A 163 -9.37 -5.86 1.64
C LEU A 163 -9.24 -7.31 1.16
N ALA A 164 -8.07 -7.93 1.35
CA ALA A 164 -7.86 -9.35 1.07
C ALA A 164 -8.72 -10.24 1.97
N LEU A 165 -8.85 -9.91 3.26
CA LEU A 165 -9.75 -10.62 4.19
C LEU A 165 -11.21 -10.58 3.73
N VAL A 166 -11.67 -9.41 3.27
CA VAL A 166 -13.07 -9.19 2.88
C VAL A 166 -13.39 -9.84 1.53
N ALA A 167 -12.56 -9.58 0.51
CA ALA A 167 -12.88 -9.91 -0.87
C ALA A 167 -12.19 -11.18 -1.38
N GLY A 168 -11.15 -11.67 -0.70
CA GLY A 168 -10.29 -12.72 -1.24
C GLY A 168 -10.98 -14.08 -1.39
N LYS A 169 -11.86 -14.46 -0.46
CA LYS A 169 -12.72 -15.67 -0.61
C LYS A 169 -13.98 -15.45 -1.47
N ILE A 170 -14.09 -14.31 -2.15
CA ILE A 170 -15.19 -14.00 -3.08
C ILE A 170 -14.67 -13.85 -4.51
N THR A 171 -13.55 -13.15 -4.68
CA THR A 171 -13.01 -12.73 -6.00
C THR A 171 -11.54 -13.08 -6.18
N GLY A 172 -10.84 -13.51 -5.12
CA GLY A 172 -9.38 -13.56 -5.07
C GLY A 172 -8.72 -12.23 -4.69
N ALA A 173 -9.49 -11.13 -4.55
CA ALA A 173 -9.01 -9.78 -4.21
C ALA A 173 -7.83 -9.35 -5.08
N SER A 174 -8.10 -9.10 -6.36
CA SER A 174 -7.06 -8.75 -7.32
C SER A 174 -6.45 -7.39 -7.02
N MET A 175 -7.27 -6.35 -7.16
CA MET A 175 -6.87 -4.94 -7.14
C MET A 175 -5.77 -4.54 -8.16
N ASN A 176 -5.25 -5.49 -8.94
CA ASN A 176 -3.96 -5.38 -9.59
C ASN A 176 -3.90 -6.30 -10.83
N PRO A 177 -3.85 -5.73 -12.05
CA PRO A 177 -3.75 -6.52 -13.28
C PRO A 177 -2.54 -7.47 -13.31
N ALA A 178 -1.38 -7.09 -12.76
CA ALA A 178 -0.22 -7.97 -12.70
C ALA A 178 -0.47 -9.17 -11.77
N ARG A 179 -1.08 -8.94 -10.60
CA ARG A 179 -1.47 -10.00 -9.64
C ARG A 179 -2.43 -11.03 -10.19
N SER A 180 -3.20 -10.66 -11.22
CA SER A 180 -4.08 -11.59 -11.92
C SER A 180 -3.40 -12.23 -13.15
N LEU A 181 -2.68 -11.45 -13.94
CA LEU A 181 -2.11 -11.91 -15.22
C LEU A 181 -0.92 -12.86 -15.06
N GLY A 182 0.01 -12.60 -14.14
CA GLY A 182 1.17 -13.49 -13.96
C GLY A 182 0.77 -14.92 -13.58
N PRO A 183 -0.08 -15.11 -12.55
CA PRO A 183 -0.62 -16.43 -12.22
C PRO A 183 -1.42 -17.06 -13.37
N ALA A 184 -2.23 -16.26 -14.09
CA ALA A 184 -2.99 -16.74 -15.26
C ALA A 184 -2.09 -17.27 -16.37
N ILE A 185 -0.96 -16.61 -16.65
CA ILE A 185 0.04 -17.05 -17.61
C ILE A 185 0.69 -18.36 -17.14
N ALA A 186 1.10 -18.44 -15.87
CA ALA A 186 1.75 -19.64 -15.32
C ALA A 186 0.82 -20.87 -15.30
N ALA A 187 -0.47 -20.67 -14.99
CA ALA A 187 -1.50 -21.71 -15.01
C ALA A 187 -2.07 -21.98 -16.40
N TRP A 188 -1.78 -21.12 -17.39
CA TRP A 188 -2.44 -21.11 -18.70
C TRP A 188 -3.97 -21.05 -18.61
N ASN A 189 -4.48 -20.26 -17.67
CA ASN A 189 -5.92 -20.08 -17.43
C ASN A 189 -6.26 -18.60 -17.32
N PHE A 190 -6.95 -18.09 -18.35
CA PHE A 190 -7.34 -16.69 -18.49
C PHE A 190 -8.84 -16.46 -18.22
N ASN A 191 -9.51 -17.43 -17.60
CA ASN A 191 -10.94 -17.31 -17.33
C ASN A 191 -11.23 -16.03 -16.53
N LYS A 192 -12.22 -15.24 -16.99
CA LYS A 192 -12.65 -13.97 -16.38
C LYS A 192 -11.55 -12.93 -16.13
N ILE A 193 -10.36 -13.07 -16.73
CA ILE A 193 -9.22 -12.17 -16.49
C ILE A 193 -9.55 -10.70 -16.77
N TRP A 194 -10.43 -10.45 -17.74
CA TRP A 194 -10.90 -9.13 -18.12
C TRP A 194 -11.53 -8.37 -16.96
N ILE A 195 -12.22 -9.06 -16.03
CA ILE A 195 -12.87 -8.44 -14.88
C ILE A 195 -11.81 -7.74 -14.04
N TYR A 196 -10.72 -8.43 -13.73
CA TYR A 196 -9.66 -7.94 -12.88
C TYR A 196 -8.83 -6.83 -13.53
N ILE A 197 -8.66 -6.88 -14.85
CA ILE A 197 -7.98 -5.81 -15.59
C ILE A 197 -8.84 -4.53 -15.57
N ILE A 198 -10.08 -4.63 -16.06
CA ILE A 198 -10.95 -3.46 -16.25
C ILE A 198 -11.37 -2.87 -14.91
N SER A 199 -11.81 -3.71 -13.97
CA SER A 199 -12.30 -3.25 -12.66
C SER A 199 -11.22 -2.56 -11.84
N SER A 200 -9.99 -3.10 -11.85
CA SER A 200 -8.86 -2.48 -11.16
C SER A 200 -8.52 -1.12 -11.75
N VAL A 201 -8.50 -0.99 -13.08
CA VAL A 201 -8.24 0.31 -13.74
C VAL A 201 -9.33 1.33 -13.40
N ILE A 202 -10.61 0.95 -13.47
CA ILE A 202 -11.72 1.85 -13.12
C ILE A 202 -11.62 2.31 -11.66
N GLY A 203 -11.40 1.39 -10.73
CA GLY A 203 -11.26 1.71 -9.30
C GLY A 203 -10.08 2.62 -9.02
N ALA A 204 -8.91 2.32 -9.61
CA ALA A 204 -7.70 3.11 -9.45
C ALA A 204 -7.82 4.53 -10.03
N VAL A 205 -8.34 4.66 -11.26
CA VAL A 205 -8.54 5.97 -11.90
C VAL A 205 -9.57 6.80 -11.13
N SER A 206 -10.67 6.20 -10.70
CA SER A 206 -11.70 6.91 -9.92
C SER A 206 -11.13 7.43 -8.59
N ALA A 207 -10.31 6.63 -7.91
CA ALA A 207 -9.63 7.03 -6.69
C ALA A 207 -8.63 8.18 -6.92
N THR A 208 -7.75 8.06 -7.92
CA THR A 208 -6.77 9.12 -8.18
C THR A 208 -7.46 10.42 -8.62
N MET A 209 -8.49 10.35 -9.47
CA MET A 209 -9.25 11.54 -9.89
C MET A 209 -9.90 12.24 -8.70
N LEU A 210 -10.62 11.49 -7.85
CA LEU A 210 -11.21 12.06 -6.64
C LEU A 210 -10.14 12.69 -5.74
N TYR A 211 -9.04 11.98 -5.52
CA TYR A 211 -8.01 12.44 -4.62
C TYR A 211 -7.32 13.71 -5.13
N PHE A 212 -6.77 13.67 -6.34
CA PHE A 212 -5.91 14.74 -6.85
C PHE A 212 -6.67 15.98 -7.31
N PHE A 213 -7.93 15.86 -7.73
CA PHE A 213 -8.71 17.01 -8.19
C PHE A 213 -9.65 17.60 -7.14
N HIS A 214 -10.01 16.85 -6.09
CA HIS A 214 -10.96 17.32 -5.08
C HIS A 214 -10.37 17.35 -3.66
N LEU A 215 -9.61 16.34 -3.24
CA LEU A 215 -9.15 16.21 -1.86
C LEU A 215 -7.76 16.79 -1.61
N MET A 216 -6.90 16.78 -2.63
CA MET A 216 -5.53 17.31 -2.54
C MET A 216 -5.58 18.84 -2.56
N PRO A 217 -4.92 19.51 -1.60
CA PRO A 217 -4.90 20.96 -1.56
C PRO A 217 -4.14 21.49 -2.78
N PRO A 218 -4.49 22.68 -3.29
CA PRO A 218 -3.70 23.35 -4.30
C PRO A 218 -2.26 23.51 -3.79
N LYS A 219 -1.28 23.35 -4.70
CA LYS A 219 0.12 23.65 -4.37
C LYS A 219 0.19 25.08 -3.86
N SER A 220 0.59 25.28 -2.60
CA SER A 220 0.86 26.61 -2.08
C SER A 220 2.05 27.18 -2.84
N ASN A 221 1.87 28.31 -3.52
CA ASN A 221 2.96 29.06 -4.16
C ASN A 221 3.86 29.79 -3.15
N ASP A 222 3.71 29.50 -1.86
CA ASP A 222 4.40 30.20 -0.81
C ASP A 222 5.72 29.48 -0.48
N ASN A 223 6.83 30.10 -0.86
CA ASN A 223 8.19 29.74 -0.43
C ASN A 223 8.47 30.19 1.02
N SER A 224 7.46 30.67 1.75
CA SER A 224 7.59 30.91 3.18
C SER A 224 7.76 29.57 3.90
N LYS A 225 8.86 29.48 4.65
CA LYS A 225 9.25 28.32 5.44
C LYS A 225 8.05 27.85 6.28
N ILE A 226 7.63 26.60 6.07
CA ILE A 226 6.85 25.90 7.10
C ILE A 226 7.82 25.71 8.27
N GLU A 227 7.86 26.68 9.18
CA GLU A 227 8.35 26.44 10.53
C GLU A 227 7.50 25.28 11.08
N GLY A 228 8.19 24.16 11.33
CA GLY A 228 7.56 22.91 11.68
C GLY A 228 6.61 23.08 12.85
N ILE A 229 5.37 22.65 12.65
CA ILE A 229 4.47 22.33 13.75
C ILE A 229 5.20 21.24 14.57
N PRO A 230 5.47 21.45 15.87
CA PRO A 230 6.26 20.51 16.65
C PRO A 230 5.40 19.28 16.95
N ILE A 231 5.53 18.26 16.10
CA ILE A 231 4.97 16.94 16.35
C ILE A 231 6.08 16.14 17.03
N PHE A 232 5.95 15.98 18.35
CA PHE A 232 6.70 15.06 19.23
C PHE A 232 8.02 14.53 18.63
N ASP A 233 9.08 15.33 18.75
CA ASP A 233 10.43 14.94 18.33
C ASP A 233 10.98 13.84 19.24
N ILE A 234 10.93 12.60 18.76
CA ILE A 234 11.49 11.41 19.44
C ILE A 234 13.01 11.58 19.68
N ARG A 235 13.71 12.43 18.90
CA ARG A 235 15.14 12.73 19.15
C ARG A 235 15.33 13.63 20.36
N ALA A 236 14.36 14.49 20.69
CA ALA A 236 14.38 15.28 21.92
C ALA A 236 14.21 14.38 23.17
N MET A 237 13.40 13.32 23.09
CA MET A 237 13.28 12.34 24.19
C MET A 237 14.59 11.56 24.42
N ASN A 238 15.33 11.22 23.36
CA ASN A 238 16.63 10.54 23.52
C ASN A 238 17.73 11.45 24.12
N GLN A 239 17.57 12.77 24.07
CA GLN A 239 18.48 13.70 24.76
C GLN A 239 18.07 13.95 26.23
N VAL A 240 16.80 13.76 26.58
CA VAL A 240 16.31 13.86 27.97
C VAL A 240 16.71 12.64 28.81
N PHE A 241 16.99 11.50 28.18
CA PHE A 241 17.46 10.29 28.86
C PHE A 241 18.91 9.98 28.49
N THR A 242 19.84 10.75 29.06
CA THR A 242 21.23 10.30 29.19
C THR A 242 21.56 10.21 30.68
N ASN A 243 21.96 9.01 31.12
CA ASN A 243 22.52 8.67 32.43
C ASN A 243 21.88 9.38 33.65
N ASN A 244 20.79 8.80 34.17
CA ASN A 244 20.31 8.94 35.55
C ASN A 244 19.95 10.34 36.11
N SER A 245 19.70 11.35 35.27
CA SER A 245 19.07 12.60 35.74
C SER A 245 18.27 13.30 34.65
N VAL A 246 17.13 13.88 35.03
CA VAL A 246 16.30 14.73 34.15
C VAL A 246 16.85 16.16 34.19
N ASP A 247 17.42 16.64 33.09
CA ASP A 247 17.88 18.03 32.98
C ASP A 247 16.76 18.92 32.42
N ILE A 248 16.07 19.60 33.33
CA ILE A 248 14.91 20.48 33.03
C ILE A 248 15.35 21.78 32.32
N SER A 249 16.65 22.12 32.34
CA SER A 249 17.17 23.36 31.73
C SER A 249 17.04 23.39 30.20
N VAL A 250 17.01 22.23 29.55
CA VAL A 250 16.83 22.10 28.09
C VAL A 250 15.38 22.42 27.67
N VAL A 251 14.40 22.15 28.53
CA VAL A 251 12.98 22.46 28.27
C VAL A 251 12.75 23.97 28.36
N SER A 252 13.41 24.63 29.32
CA SER A 252 13.29 26.08 29.56
C SER A 252 13.86 26.94 28.44
N ASN A 253 14.94 26.53 27.77
CA ASN A 253 15.58 27.34 26.73
C ASN A 253 14.88 27.29 25.36
N LYS A 254 13.95 26.34 25.14
CA LYS A 254 13.17 26.23 23.89
C LYS A 254 11.75 26.79 23.99
N LEU A 255 11.20 26.90 25.20
CA LEU A 255 9.95 27.60 25.45
C LEU A 255 10.30 29.04 25.84
N GLY A 256 10.56 29.88 24.84
CA GLY A 256 10.89 31.28 25.03
C GLY A 256 9.92 31.97 26.00
N GLU A 257 10.48 32.84 26.84
CA GLU A 257 9.79 33.68 27.83
C GLU A 257 8.50 34.28 27.26
N LYS A 258 7.38 33.60 27.50
CA LYS A 258 6.05 34.19 27.50
C LYS A 258 5.33 33.69 28.72
N SER A 259 5.51 34.47 29.79
CA SER A 259 4.53 34.74 30.85
C SER A 259 3.35 33.77 30.89
N LEU A 260 3.49 32.70 31.67
CA LEU A 260 2.35 31.97 32.24
C LEU A 260 2.24 32.40 33.71
N GLU A 261 1.65 33.58 33.94
CA GLU A 261 0.97 33.81 35.22
C GLU A 261 -0.28 32.93 35.21
N MET A 262 -0.15 31.72 35.75
CA MET A 262 -1.30 30.95 36.21
C MET A 262 -1.58 31.38 37.65
N GLU A 263 -2.62 32.21 37.83
CA GLU A 263 -3.22 32.42 39.15
C GLU A 263 -3.77 31.08 39.67
N PHE A 264 -3.26 30.63 40.81
CA PHE A 264 -3.80 29.49 41.53
C PHE A 264 -4.97 29.94 42.43
N PRO A 265 -6.06 29.17 42.53
CA PRO A 265 -7.16 29.49 43.42
C PRO A 265 -6.72 29.34 44.89
N ARG A 266 -6.94 30.39 45.69
CA ARG A 266 -6.67 30.39 47.14
C ARG A 266 -7.42 29.25 47.82
N ARG A 267 -6.68 28.28 48.35
CA ARG A 267 -7.19 27.25 49.25
C ARG A 267 -7.31 27.84 50.66
N LEU A 268 -8.49 27.68 51.24
CA LEU A 268 -8.78 27.93 52.65
C LEU A 268 -7.84 27.11 53.53
N GLU A 269 -7.15 27.77 54.46
CA GLU A 269 -6.63 27.13 55.67
C GLU A 269 -7.37 27.69 56.88
N SER A 270 -7.89 26.75 57.66
CA SER A 270 -8.52 26.92 58.96
C SER A 270 -7.50 27.30 60.04
N ILE A 271 -7.75 28.41 60.73
CA ILE A 271 -7.82 28.50 62.20
C ILE A 271 -9.08 29.32 62.52
#